data_AF-A0A6P0Y5W8-F1
#
_entry.id   AF-A0A6P0Y5W8-F1
#
_cell.length_a   1.000
_cell.length_b   1.000
_cell.length_c   1.000
_cell.angle_alpha   90.00
_cell.angle_beta   90.00
_cell.angle_gamma   90.00
#
_symmetry.space_group_name_H-M   'P 1'
#
loop_
_entity.id
_entity.type
_entity.pdbx_description
1 polymer ?
#
loop_
_entity_poly.entity_id
_entity_poly.type
_entity_poly.pdbx_seq_one_letter_code
_entity_poly.pdbx_strand_id
1 'polypeptide(L)'
;MGRVELIGDKQIEAVKAVKKGYVVESEYEEWFSSTRPILCTGFNSSLEQIAPLFDWTNGYAALTQEDESTLTPGLFVVGPSVRHGNLIFCFIYKFRQRFAVVANALAQRLGIDPTTLEEYRRQGLFLDDLSCCNDDCVC
;
A
#
# COMPACT_ATOMS: atom_id res chain seq x y z
N MET A 1 11.93 27.78 -24.70
CA MET A 1 12.53 26.79 -23.79
C MET A 1 11.60 26.58 -22.60
N GLY A 2 11.17 25.35 -22.35
CA GLY A 2 10.32 25.02 -21.21
C GLY A 2 11.07 25.17 -19.89
N ARG A 3 10.36 25.48 -18.81
CA ARG A 3 10.94 25.62 -17.45
C ARG A 3 11.16 24.27 -16.74
N VAL A 4 10.93 23.16 -17.44
CA VAL A 4 10.94 21.80 -16.89
C VAL A 4 11.63 20.88 -17.90
N GLU A 5 12.55 20.06 -17.42
CA GLU A 5 13.19 18.97 -18.13
C GLU A 5 12.78 17.66 -17.45
N LEU A 6 12.39 16.66 -18.25
CA LEU A 6 12.02 15.33 -17.76
C LEU A 6 13.12 14.35 -18.16
N ILE A 7 13.75 13.74 -17.16
CA ILE A 7 14.80 12.74 -17.33
C ILE A 7 14.21 11.40 -16.91
N GLY A 8 13.86 10.57 -17.90
CA GLY A 8 13.31 9.22 -17.69
C GLY A 8 14.39 8.16 -17.55
N ASP A 9 13.98 6.96 -17.17
CA ASP A 9 14.82 5.75 -17.13
C ASP A 9 16.09 5.88 -16.27
N LYS A 10 16.02 6.64 -15.17
CA LYS A 10 17.10 6.79 -14.18
C LYS A 10 16.69 6.28 -12.82
N GLN A 11 17.52 5.43 -12.25
CA GLN A 11 17.47 5.07 -10.83
C GLN A 11 18.49 5.94 -10.09
N ILE A 12 18.00 6.79 -9.19
CA ILE A 12 18.86 7.61 -8.33
C ILE A 12 19.33 6.76 -7.16
N GLU A 13 20.64 6.73 -6.94
CA GLU A 13 21.29 5.92 -5.91
C GLU A 13 21.75 6.76 -4.71
N ALA A 14 22.12 8.02 -4.95
CA ALA A 14 22.60 8.90 -3.90
C ALA A 14 22.30 10.38 -4.17
N VAL A 15 22.22 11.14 -3.07
CA VAL A 15 22.25 12.61 -3.08
C VAL A 15 23.31 13.08 -2.09
N LYS A 16 24.35 13.74 -2.59
CA LYS A 16 25.48 14.24 -1.79
C LYS A 16 25.48 15.75 -1.73
N ALA A 17 25.61 16.31 -0.53
CA ALA A 17 25.81 17.75 -0.36
C ALA A 17 27.24 18.13 -0.75
N VAL A 18 27.38 19.19 -1.54
CA VAL A 18 28.66 19.76 -1.97
C VAL A 18 28.70 21.26 -1.67
N LYS A 19 29.87 21.91 -1.77
CA LYS A 19 30.06 23.33 -1.38
C LYS A 19 29.04 24.31 -1.97
N LYS A 20 28.50 24.04 -3.16
CA LYS A 20 27.59 24.95 -3.89
C LYS A 20 26.17 24.39 -4.09
N GLY A 21 25.84 23.24 -3.51
CA GLY A 21 24.55 22.59 -3.75
C GLY A 21 24.58 21.09 -3.47
N TYR A 22 23.97 20.32 -4.37
CA TYR A 22 23.83 18.88 -4.25
C TYR A 22 24.20 18.20 -5.57
N VAL A 23 24.85 17.05 -5.49
CA VAL A 23 25.06 16.14 -6.61
C VAL A 23 24.06 14.99 -6.43
N VAL A 24 23.29 14.72 -7.48
CA VAL A 24 22.37 13.59 -7.58
C VAL A 24 23.03 12.57 -8.48
N GLU A 25 23.20 11.34 -7.99
CA GLU A 25 23.97 10.30 -8.67
C GLU A 25 23.05 9.12 -9.05
N SER A 26 23.30 8.58 -10.23
CA SER A 26 22.84 7.28 -10.70
C SER A 26 24.07 6.42 -11.03
N GLU A 27 23.85 5.17 -11.42
CA GLU A 27 24.94 4.24 -11.78
C GLU A 27 25.90 4.82 -12.84
N TYR A 28 25.39 5.58 -13.82
CA TYR A 28 26.17 6.03 -14.99
C TYR A 28 26.26 7.55 -15.15
N GLU A 29 25.45 8.32 -14.41
CA GLU A 29 25.31 9.76 -14.63
C GLU A 29 25.16 10.53 -13.31
N GLU A 30 25.58 11.79 -13.35
CA GLU A 30 25.48 12.72 -12.24
C GLU A 30 24.85 14.04 -12.70
N TRP A 31 24.04 14.63 -11.83
CA TRP A 31 23.44 15.94 -12.05
C TRP A 31 23.69 16.87 -10.88
N PHE A 32 23.94 18.14 -11.18
CA PHE A 32 24.08 19.17 -10.17
C PHE A 32 22.74 19.89 -9.94
N SER A 33 22.39 20.07 -8.66
CA SER A 33 21.28 20.93 -8.23
C SER A 33 21.80 22.01 -7.29
N SER A 34 21.45 23.26 -7.56
CA SER A 34 21.77 24.38 -6.67
C SER A 34 20.93 24.38 -5.38
N THR A 35 19.84 23.61 -5.33
CA THR A 35 18.93 23.49 -4.18
C THR A 35 18.78 22.04 -3.74
N ARG A 36 18.33 21.82 -2.49
CA ARG A 36 18.07 20.46 -1.99
C ARG A 36 17.02 19.75 -2.86
N PRO A 37 17.32 18.56 -3.40
CA PRO A 37 16.33 17.77 -4.12
C PRO A 37 15.12 17.41 -3.24
N ILE A 38 13.94 17.38 -3.84
CA ILE A 38 12.71 16.90 -3.20
C ILE A 38 12.57 15.42 -3.54
N LEU A 39 12.53 14.56 -2.51
CA LEU A 39 12.39 13.12 -2.68
C LEU A 39 10.90 12.73 -2.68
N CYS A 40 10.43 12.24 -3.82
CA CYS A 40 9.06 11.76 -4.00
C CYS A 40 9.03 10.22 -4.10
N THR A 41 9.79 9.52 -3.26
CA THR A 41 10.03 8.06 -3.34
C THR A 41 9.04 7.21 -2.55
N GLY A 42 7.99 7.81 -1.97
CA GLY A 42 6.97 7.09 -1.20
C GLY A 42 7.37 6.83 0.25
N PHE A 43 6.78 5.78 0.84
CA PHE A 43 6.91 5.43 2.26
C PHE A 43 7.09 3.93 2.45
N ASN A 44 7.79 3.56 3.52
CA ASN A 44 7.80 2.19 4.04
C ASN A 44 6.53 1.89 4.84
N SER A 45 6.13 0.63 4.90
CA SER A 45 4.93 0.21 5.62
C SER A 45 5.18 0.20 7.13
N SER A 46 4.23 0.70 7.93
CA SER A 46 4.30 0.59 9.40
C SER A 46 4.34 -0.86 9.89
N LEU A 47 3.92 -1.82 9.06
CA LEU A 47 4.00 -3.25 9.36
C LEU A 47 5.44 -3.72 9.55
N GLU A 48 6.44 -3.02 8.99
CA GLU A 48 7.86 -3.33 9.21
C GLU A 48 8.25 -3.24 10.69
N GLN A 49 7.58 -2.41 11.49
CA GLN A 49 7.86 -2.26 12.92
C GLN A 49 7.47 -3.51 13.73
N ILE A 50 6.54 -4.31 13.20
CA ILE A 50 6.06 -5.56 13.79
C ILE A 50 6.23 -6.72 12.81
N ALA A 51 7.26 -6.64 11.97
CA ALA A 51 7.52 -7.61 10.91
C ALA A 51 7.54 -9.08 11.35
N PRO A 52 8.03 -9.45 12.57
CA PRO A 52 8.00 -10.84 13.03
C PRO A 52 6.60 -11.44 13.23
N LEU A 53 5.53 -10.63 13.19
CA LEU A 53 4.14 -11.09 13.34
C LEU A 53 3.46 -11.42 12.00
N PHE A 54 4.18 -11.28 10.88
CA PHE A 54 3.69 -11.55 9.54
C PHE A 54 4.65 -12.46 8.77
N ASP A 55 4.09 -13.34 7.94
CA ASP A 55 4.82 -13.84 6.79
C ASP A 55 4.88 -12.76 5.72
N TRP A 56 5.93 -12.75 4.91
CA TRP A 56 6.15 -11.75 3.87
C TRP A 56 6.29 -12.41 2.51
N THR A 57 5.54 -11.93 1.53
CA THR A 57 5.60 -12.37 0.13
C THR A 57 5.82 -11.16 -0.76
N ASN A 58 6.88 -11.17 -1.57
CA ASN A 58 7.23 -10.09 -2.50
C ASN A 58 7.31 -8.69 -1.84
N GLY A 59 7.78 -8.61 -0.59
CA GLY A 59 7.91 -7.35 0.14
C GLY A 59 6.64 -6.84 0.82
N TYR A 60 5.56 -7.63 0.86
CA TYR A 60 4.30 -7.28 1.53
C TYR A 60 3.90 -8.37 2.53
N ALA A 61 3.19 -7.98 3.59
CA ALA A 61 2.62 -8.91 4.55
C ALA A 61 1.63 -9.85 3.85
N ALA A 62 1.79 -11.16 4.05
CA ALA A 62 0.85 -12.15 3.59
C ALA A 62 -0.39 -12.14 4.49
N LEU A 63 -1.55 -11.97 3.87
CA LEU A 63 -2.83 -11.87 4.56
C LEU A 63 -3.80 -12.94 4.07
N THR A 64 -4.71 -13.37 4.95
CA THR A 64 -5.88 -14.16 4.58
C THR A 64 -6.88 -13.31 3.79
N GLN A 65 -7.90 -13.93 3.21
CA GLN A 65 -8.99 -13.21 2.53
C GLN A 65 -9.76 -12.22 3.44
N GLU A 66 -9.56 -12.31 4.76
CA GLU A 66 -10.19 -11.44 5.77
C GLU A 66 -9.24 -10.33 6.28
N ASP A 67 -8.09 -10.13 5.62
CA ASP A 67 -7.03 -9.20 6.02
C ASP A 67 -6.31 -9.56 7.33
N GLU A 68 -6.34 -10.84 7.71
CA GLU A 68 -5.62 -11.33 8.88
C GLU A 68 -4.20 -11.79 8.53
N SER A 69 -3.23 -11.61 9.43
CA SER A 69 -1.92 -12.24 9.31
C SER A 69 -2.05 -13.75 9.12
N THR A 70 -1.33 -14.31 8.16
CA THR A 70 -1.23 -15.78 7.99
C THR A 70 -0.38 -16.45 9.07
N LEU A 71 0.44 -15.67 9.79
CA LEU A 71 1.36 -16.15 10.82
C LEU A 71 0.80 -15.98 12.24
N THR A 72 0.12 -14.85 12.51
CA THR A 72 -0.34 -14.49 13.85
C THR A 72 -1.87 -14.39 13.89
N PRO A 73 -2.58 -15.43 14.39
CA PRO A 73 -4.03 -15.39 14.53
C PRO A 73 -4.50 -14.25 15.43
N GLY A 74 -5.59 -13.58 15.03
CA GLY A 74 -6.18 -12.43 15.69
C GLY A 74 -5.57 -11.08 15.31
N LEU A 75 -4.49 -11.05 14.51
CA LEU A 75 -3.87 -9.82 14.04
C LEU A 75 -4.37 -9.46 12.65
N PHE A 76 -5.18 -8.41 12.57
CA PHE A 76 -5.74 -7.91 11.30
C PHE A 76 -5.05 -6.63 10.84
N VAL A 77 -4.99 -6.44 9.52
CA VAL A 77 -4.46 -5.23 8.88
C VAL A 77 -5.60 -4.46 8.22
N VAL A 78 -5.64 -3.16 8.45
CA VAL A 78 -6.57 -2.25 7.79
C VAL A 78 -5.82 -1.04 7.25
N GLY A 79 -6.35 -0.42 6.20
CA GLY A 79 -5.79 0.80 5.62
C GLY A 79 -4.95 0.57 4.36
N PRO A 80 -4.10 1.54 3.97
CA PRO A 80 -3.44 1.55 2.67
C PRO A 80 -2.35 0.47 2.49
N SER A 81 -1.95 -0.19 3.57
CA SER A 81 -0.99 -1.30 3.55
C SER A 81 -1.62 -2.65 3.19
N VAL A 82 -2.95 -2.75 3.11
CA VAL A 82 -3.64 -3.99 2.69
C VAL A 82 -3.36 -4.25 1.20
N ARG A 83 -2.94 -5.47 0.90
CA ARG A 83 -2.65 -5.91 -0.46
C ARG A 83 -3.04 -7.36 -0.66
N HIS A 84 -3.69 -7.65 -1.79
CA HIS A 84 -4.07 -9.00 -2.23
C HIS A 84 -3.58 -9.23 -3.65
N GLY A 85 -2.41 -9.86 -3.80
CA GLY A 85 -1.77 -10.02 -5.10
C GLY A 85 -1.50 -8.67 -5.80
N ASN A 86 -2.21 -8.42 -6.90
CA ASN A 86 -2.14 -7.15 -7.66
C ASN A 86 -3.13 -6.08 -7.14
N LEU A 87 -4.04 -6.44 -6.23
CA LEU A 87 -4.99 -5.50 -5.64
C LEU A 87 -4.32 -4.69 -4.54
N ILE A 88 -4.11 -3.40 -4.83
CA ILE A 88 -3.51 -2.44 -3.91
C ILE A 88 -4.61 -1.50 -3.39
N PHE A 89 -4.76 -1.45 -2.07
CA PHE A 89 -5.80 -0.66 -1.41
C PHE A 89 -5.29 0.74 -0.97
N CYS A 90 -4.40 1.38 -1.74
CA CYS A 90 -3.76 2.64 -1.34
C CYS A 90 -4.69 3.88 -1.34
N PHE A 91 -5.90 3.77 -1.89
CA PHE A 91 -6.89 4.84 -1.86
C PHE A 91 -7.93 4.64 -0.76
N ILE A 92 -8.35 5.73 -0.13
CA ILE A 92 -9.36 5.74 0.94
C ILE A 92 -10.63 5.01 0.52
N TYR A 93 -11.13 5.28 -0.69
CA TYR A 93 -12.36 4.66 -1.17
C TYR A 93 -12.22 3.14 -1.40
N LYS A 94 -11.00 2.62 -1.60
CA LYS A 94 -10.70 1.19 -1.72
C LYS A 94 -10.56 0.55 -0.33
N PHE A 95 -9.58 0.95 0.49
CA PHE A 95 -9.32 0.25 1.76
C PHE A 95 -10.50 0.31 2.73
N ARG A 96 -11.33 1.37 2.68
CA ARG A 96 -12.50 1.46 3.56
C ARG A 96 -13.54 0.36 3.30
N GLN A 97 -13.55 -0.23 2.11
CA GLN A 97 -14.45 -1.33 1.76
C GLN A 97 -14.08 -2.64 2.48
N ARG A 98 -12.89 -2.69 3.08
CA ARG A 98 -12.37 -3.84 3.82
C ARG A 98 -12.72 -3.84 5.31
N PHE A 99 -13.15 -2.69 5.85
CA PHE A 99 -13.49 -2.61 7.28
C PHE A 99 -14.62 -3.56 7.68
N ALA A 100 -15.67 -3.67 6.85
CA ALA A 100 -16.77 -4.58 7.09
C ALA A 100 -16.36 -6.06 6.99
N VAL A 101 -15.33 -6.38 6.19
CA VAL A 101 -14.77 -7.74 6.07
C VAL A 101 -14.13 -8.16 7.38
N VAL A 102 -13.23 -7.32 7.93
CA VAL A 102 -12.58 -7.56 9.23
C VAL A 102 -13.62 -7.61 10.35
N ALA A 103 -14.60 -6.69 10.34
CA ALA A 103 -15.67 -6.69 11.34
C ALA A 103 -16.52 -7.97 11.31
N ASN A 104 -16.84 -8.48 10.12
CA ASN A 104 -17.58 -9.73 9.95
C ASN A 104 -16.76 -10.93 10.47
N ALA A 105 -15.47 -11.01 10.14
CA ALA A 105 -14.58 -12.04 10.66
C ALA A 105 -14.53 -12.07 12.20
N LEU A 106 -14.44 -10.89 12.83
CA LEU A 106 -14.47 -10.76 14.29
C LEU A 106 -15.83 -11.15 14.87
N ALA A 107 -16.93 -10.69 14.27
CA ALA A 107 -18.29 -11.00 14.72
C ALA A 107 -18.56 -12.51 14.72
N GLN A 108 -18.18 -13.21 13.64
CA GLN A 108 -18.33 -14.66 13.54
C GLN A 108 -17.52 -15.39 14.62
N ARG A 109 -16.29 -14.97 14.90
CA ARG A 109 -15.44 -15.58 15.95
C ARG A 109 -15.98 -15.36 17.36
N LEU A 110 -16.61 -14.22 17.59
CA LEU A 110 -17.18 -13.84 18.89
C LEU A 110 -18.63 -14.32 19.07
N GLY A 111 -19.24 -14.93 18.05
CA GLY A 111 -20.65 -15.32 18.09
C GLY A 111 -21.62 -14.14 18.11
N ILE A 112 -21.22 -12.98 17.56
CA ILE A 112 -22.03 -11.78 17.45
C ILE A 112 -22.72 -11.78 16.08
N ASP A 113 -24.01 -11.41 16.06
CA ASP A 113 -24.79 -11.29 14.81
C ASP A 113 -24.23 -10.18 13.90
N PRO A 114 -23.73 -10.50 12.69
CA PRO A 114 -23.16 -9.52 11.78
C PRO A 114 -24.21 -8.79 10.91
N THR A 115 -25.52 -9.04 11.08
CA THR A 115 -26.59 -8.50 10.21
C THR A 115 -26.52 -6.97 10.02
N THR A 116 -26.02 -6.23 11.03
CA THR A 116 -25.85 -4.76 10.92
C THR A 116 -24.84 -4.35 9.83
N LEU A 117 -23.91 -5.23 9.45
CA LEU A 117 -22.90 -4.99 8.42
C LEU A 117 -23.48 -5.02 7.00
N GLU A 118 -24.69 -5.55 6.79
CA GLU A 118 -25.32 -5.59 5.45
C GLU A 118 -25.62 -4.20 4.89
N GLU A 119 -25.77 -3.18 5.76
CA GLU A 119 -25.87 -1.80 5.29
C GLU A 119 -24.58 -1.32 4.60
N TYR A 120 -23.41 -1.77 5.07
CA TYR A 120 -22.13 -1.47 4.40
C TYR A 120 -22.06 -2.15 3.03
N ARG A 121 -22.60 -3.36 2.90
CA ARG A 121 -22.71 -4.04 1.59
C ARG A 121 -23.57 -3.25 0.62
N ARG A 122 -24.74 -2.77 1.06
CA ARG A 122 -25.63 -1.93 0.25
C ARG A 122 -24.99 -0.62 -0.20
N GLN A 123 -24.06 -0.07 0.60
CA GLN A 123 -23.31 1.14 0.28
C GLN A 123 -22.02 0.89 -0.51
N GLY A 124 -21.72 -0.35 -0.90
CA GLY A 124 -20.49 -0.71 -1.60
C GLY A 124 -19.23 -0.61 -0.72
N LEU A 125 -19.38 -0.75 0.59
CA LEU A 125 -18.34 -0.67 1.62
C LEU A 125 -18.02 -2.03 2.28
N PHE A 126 -18.45 -3.12 1.64
CA PHE A 126 -18.19 -4.49 2.07
C PHE A 126 -17.69 -5.29 0.87
N LEU A 127 -16.38 -5.21 0.61
CA LEU A 127 -15.73 -5.93 -0.49
C LEU A 127 -15.16 -7.24 0.05
N ASP A 128 -15.97 -8.29 0.12
CA ASP A 128 -15.61 -9.63 0.59
C ASP A 128 -15.27 -10.61 -0.55
N ASP A 129 -15.65 -10.29 -1.78
CA ASP A 129 -15.22 -11.00 -2.98
C ASP A 129 -14.15 -10.18 -3.73
N LEU A 130 -12.94 -10.73 -3.81
CA LEU A 130 -11.79 -10.11 -4.49
C LEU A 130 -11.63 -10.60 -5.94
N SER A 131 -12.46 -11.54 -6.40
CA SER A 131 -12.39 -12.07 -7.77
C SER A 131 -12.80 -11.07 -8.84
N CYS A 132 -13.54 -10.02 -8.45
CA CYS A 132 -14.13 -9.04 -9.37
C CYS A 132 -13.21 -7.87 -9.75
N CYS A 133 -11.99 -7.79 -9.20
CA CYS A 133 -11.09 -6.64 -9.40
C CYS A 133 -9.97 -6.88 -10.44
N ASN A 134 -10.22 -7.69 -11.46
CA ASN A 134 -9.43 -7.61 -12.69
C ASN A 134 -9.90 -6.36 -13.45
N ASP A 135 -9.25 -5.23 -13.16
CA ASP A 135 -9.39 -3.97 -13.91
C ASP A 135 -8.84 -4.16 -15.34
N ASP A 136 -9.52 -4.96 -16.16
CA ASP A 136 -9.54 -4.74 -17.61
C ASP A 136 -10.78 -3.90 -17.88
N CYS A 137 -10.66 -2.57 -17.72
CA CYS A 137 -11.61 -1.67 -18.36
C CYS A 137 -11.55 -1.96 -19.86
N VAL A 138 -12.58 -2.63 -20.38
CA VAL A 138 -12.79 -2.72 -21.82
C VAL A 138 -13.14 -1.32 -22.30
N CYS A 139 -12.16 -0.67 -22.94
CA CYS A 139 -12.32 0.60 -23.64
C CYS A 139 -13.20 0.45 -24.88
#